data_AF-B9KGW8-F1
#
_entry.id   AF-B9KGW8-F1
#
_cell.length_a   1.000
_cell.length_b   1.000
_cell.length_c   1.000
_cell.angle_alpha   90.00
_cell.angle_beta   90.00
_cell.angle_gamma   90.00
#
_symmetry.space_group_name_H-M   'P 1'
#
loop_
_entity.id
_entity.type
_entity.pdbx_description
1 polymer ?
#
loop_
_entity_poly.entity_id
_entity_poly.type
_entity_poly.pdbx_seq_one_letter_code
_entity_poly.pdbx_strand_id
1 'polypeptide(L)'
;MGTVPQLDFSVYPSQVVWFSCAFFLLYLAVRWVVPRVEDAIGRRHAAASKSLEGASDVCEAIGLKLLGQREALEDAELKAGDTVKKALAEVSLCVEEARSLLDKEVGAMLEVAEQRLEKLQQDTRGELIDLSAEVAFMYYAKVRGHNEAKKAALKKLAARLYEGKL
;
A
#
# COMPACT_ATOMS: atom_id res chain seq x y z
N MET A 1 76.14 -33.05 85.60
CA MET A 1 74.89 -33.16 84.83
C MET A 1 75.26 -33.17 83.36
N GLY A 2 75.33 -34.36 82.75
CA GLY A 2 75.66 -34.50 81.34
C GLY A 2 74.54 -33.92 80.50
N THR A 3 74.86 -32.94 79.66
CA THR A 3 73.94 -32.43 78.66
C THR A 3 73.58 -33.60 77.75
N VAL A 4 72.30 -33.86 77.60
CA VAL A 4 71.79 -34.88 76.68
C VAL A 4 72.33 -34.50 75.29
N PRO A 5 73.02 -35.40 74.56
CA PRO A 5 73.64 -35.09 73.26
C PRO A 5 72.65 -34.63 72.18
N GLN A 6 71.34 -34.69 72.47
CA GLN A 6 70.24 -34.22 71.63
C GLN A 6 69.93 -32.72 71.80
N LEU A 7 70.54 -32.02 72.76
CA LEU A 7 70.40 -30.57 72.96
C LEU A 7 71.75 -29.85 72.79
N ASP A 8 72.59 -30.36 71.88
CA ASP A 8 73.82 -29.66 71.49
C ASP A 8 73.50 -28.61 70.41
N PHE A 9 73.30 -27.37 70.85
CA PHE A 9 73.00 -26.21 70.00
C PHE A 9 74.13 -25.83 69.02
N SER A 10 75.30 -26.49 69.09
CA SER A 10 76.43 -26.21 68.21
C SER A 10 76.21 -26.71 66.76
N VAL A 11 75.32 -27.68 66.53
CA VAL A 11 75.06 -28.25 65.19
C VAL A 11 73.89 -27.57 64.45
N TYR A 12 72.97 -26.94 65.19
CA TYR A 12 71.79 -26.25 64.64
C TYR A 12 72.11 -25.05 63.71
N PRO A 13 73.15 -24.22 63.95
CA PRO A 13 73.48 -23.09 63.07
C PRO A 13 73.73 -23.49 61.62
N SER A 14 74.41 -24.62 61.39
CA SER A 14 74.64 -25.15 60.04
C SER A 14 73.32 -25.51 59.34
N GLN A 15 72.39 -26.15 60.05
CA GLN A 15 71.08 -26.50 59.51
C GLN A 15 70.26 -25.27 59.11
N VAL A 16 70.35 -24.18 59.88
CA VAL A 16 69.68 -22.90 59.56
C VAL A 16 70.28 -22.27 58.31
N VAL A 17 71.61 -22.28 58.13
CA VAL A 17 72.26 -21.76 56.91
C VAL A 17 71.78 -22.52 55.67
N TRP A 18 71.74 -23.85 55.74
CA TRP A 18 71.22 -24.67 54.63
C TRP A 18 69.73 -24.45 54.38
N PHE A 19 68.93 -24.27 55.43
CA PHE A 19 67.51 -23.96 55.30
C PHE A 19 67.27 -22.60 54.64
N SER A 20 68.03 -21.57 55.04
CA SER A 20 68.00 -20.25 54.40
C SER A 20 68.44 -20.33 52.94
N CYS A 21 69.45 -21.13 52.61
CA CYS A 21 69.90 -21.34 51.24
C CYS A 21 68.82 -22.03 50.38
N ALA A 22 68.20 -23.10 50.90
CA ALA A 22 67.09 -23.79 50.23
C ALA A 22 65.87 -22.87 50.04
N PHE A 23 65.52 -22.08 51.06
CA PHE A 23 64.41 -21.13 50.99
C PHE A 23 64.68 -20.00 49.99
N PHE A 24 65.92 -19.53 49.91
CA PHE A 24 66.34 -18.53 48.92
C PHE A 24 66.23 -19.06 47.49
N LEU A 25 66.68 -20.30 47.26
CA LEU A 25 66.51 -20.99 45.96
C LEU A 25 65.03 -21.19 45.60
N LEU A 26 64.20 -21.59 46.57
CA LEU A 26 62.75 -21.73 46.39
C LEU A 26 62.10 -20.39 46.03
N TYR A 27 62.47 -19.31 46.74
CA TYR A 27 61.96 -17.97 46.49
C TYR A 27 62.29 -17.49 45.07
N LEU A 28 63.53 -17.71 44.60
CA LEU A 28 63.94 -17.41 43.22
C LEU A 28 63.10 -18.19 42.20
N ALA A 29 62.84 -19.48 42.44
CA ALA A 29 62.01 -20.29 41.57
C ALA A 29 60.56 -19.76 41.50
N VAL A 30 59.95 -19.44 42.66
CA VAL A 30 58.60 -18.87 42.73
C VAL A 30 58.54 -17.52 42.01
N ARG A 31 59.55 -16.65 42.22
CA ARG A 31 59.64 -15.32 41.60
C ARG A 31 59.63 -15.36 40.07
N TRP A 32 60.07 -16.47 39.47
CA TRP A 32 60.07 -16.69 38.02
C TRP A 32 58.79 -17.37 37.51
N VAL A 33 58.12 -18.20 38.33
CA VAL A 33 56.89 -18.91 37.94
C VAL A 33 55.66 -18.02 38.06
N VAL A 34 55.55 -17.21 39.12
CA VAL A 34 54.42 -16.29 39.36
C VAL A 34 54.10 -15.39 38.16
N PRO A 35 55.05 -14.65 37.54
CA PRO A 35 54.73 -13.78 36.40
C PRO A 35 54.19 -14.56 35.20
N ARG A 36 54.61 -15.82 34.98
CA ARG A 36 54.06 -16.64 33.89
C ARG A 36 52.59 -17.00 34.10
N VAL A 37 52.19 -17.24 35.35
CA VAL A 37 50.79 -17.55 35.69
C VAL A 37 49.93 -16.29 35.56
N GLU A 38 50.44 -15.15 36.03
CA GLU A 38 49.80 -13.84 35.90
C GLU A 38 49.59 -13.47 34.42
N ASP A 39 50.59 -13.65 33.57
CA ASP A 39 50.48 -13.47 32.13
C ASP A 39 49.41 -14.35 31.48
N ALA A 40 49.30 -15.61 31.91
CA ALA A 40 48.31 -16.55 31.37
C ALA A 40 46.88 -16.15 31.75
N ILE A 41 46.69 -15.70 33.00
CA ILE A 41 45.41 -15.18 33.50
C ILE A 41 45.06 -13.87 32.76
N GLY A 42 46.01 -12.94 32.66
CA GLY A 42 45.85 -11.67 31.95
C GLY A 42 45.47 -11.86 30.49
N ARG A 43 46.13 -12.78 29.76
CA ARG A 43 45.77 -13.11 28.37
C ARG A 43 44.34 -13.62 28.22
N ARG A 44 43.85 -14.46 29.15
CA ARG A 44 42.47 -14.97 29.11
C ARG A 44 41.46 -13.87 29.40
N HIS A 45 41.70 -13.05 30.41
CA HIS A 45 40.84 -11.90 30.71
C HIS A 45 40.79 -10.91 29.56
N ALA A 46 41.93 -10.59 28.96
CA ALA A 46 41.99 -9.71 27.79
C ALA A 46 41.22 -10.29 26.59
N ALA A 47 41.35 -11.59 26.32
CA ALA A 47 40.60 -12.25 25.25
C ALA A 47 39.09 -12.27 25.50
N ALA A 48 38.67 -12.47 26.76
CA ALA A 48 37.26 -12.43 27.16
C ALA A 48 36.69 -11.01 27.05
N SER A 49 37.40 -9.99 27.56
CA SER A 49 37.01 -8.57 27.45
C SER A 49 36.89 -8.16 25.99
N LYS A 50 37.90 -8.48 25.17
CA LYS A 50 37.89 -8.17 23.74
C LYS A 50 36.73 -8.83 23.00
N SER A 51 36.39 -10.08 23.34
CA SER A 51 35.24 -10.75 22.75
C SER A 51 33.91 -10.10 23.16
N LEU A 52 33.81 -9.65 24.42
CA LEU A 52 32.62 -8.98 24.94
C LEU A 52 32.44 -7.59 24.32
N GLU A 53 33.51 -6.80 24.24
CA GLU A 53 33.55 -5.50 23.56
C GLU A 53 33.19 -5.64 22.07
N GLY A 54 33.79 -6.63 21.38
CA GLY A 54 33.44 -6.90 19.99
C GLY A 54 31.97 -7.28 19.82
N ALA A 55 31.39 -8.02 20.77
CA ALA A 55 29.97 -8.34 20.75
C ALA A 55 29.09 -7.11 21.01
N SER A 56 29.46 -6.24 21.95
CA SER A 56 28.71 -4.99 22.20
C SER A 56 28.75 -4.06 20.99
N ASP A 57 29.89 -3.90 20.34
CA ASP A 57 30.06 -3.05 19.16
C ASP A 57 29.21 -3.57 17.99
N VAL A 58 29.17 -4.90 17.80
CA VAL A 58 28.32 -5.52 16.78
C VAL A 58 26.84 -5.33 17.09
N CYS A 59 26.43 -5.50 18.35
CA CYS A 59 25.05 -5.25 18.78
C CYS A 59 24.65 -3.79 18.56
N GLU A 60 25.52 -2.83 18.90
CA GLU A 60 25.27 -1.41 18.67
C GLU A 60 25.17 -1.08 17.17
N ALA A 61 26.10 -1.60 16.35
CA ALA A 61 26.07 -1.41 14.91
C ALA A 61 24.81 -2.01 14.25
N ILE A 62 24.34 -3.16 14.72
CA ILE A 62 23.07 -3.75 14.28
C ILE A 62 21.90 -2.88 14.70
N GLY A 63 21.89 -2.38 15.95
CA GLY A 63 20.86 -1.47 16.45
C GLY A 63 20.74 -0.21 15.59
N LEU A 64 21.85 0.45 15.28
CA LEU A 64 21.89 1.62 14.41
C LEU A 64 21.38 1.32 12.99
N LYS A 65 21.78 0.18 12.41
CA LYS A 65 21.29 -0.25 11.09
C LYS A 65 19.79 -0.52 11.09
N LEU A 66 19.26 -1.17 12.12
CA LEU A 66 17.84 -1.46 12.26
C LEU A 66 17.01 -0.17 12.41
N LEU A 67 17.52 0.81 13.16
CA LEU A 67 16.89 2.12 13.28
C LEU A 67 16.79 2.82 11.92
N GLY A 68 17.89 2.88 11.16
CA GLY A 68 17.88 3.49 9.82
C GLY A 68 16.99 2.72 8.83
N GLN A 69 16.96 1.39 8.91
CA GLN A 69 16.06 0.59 8.07
C GLN A 69 14.60 0.83 8.43
N ARG A 70 14.27 0.98 9.72
CA ARG A 70 12.92 1.26 10.19
C ARG A 70 12.44 2.63 9.72
N GLU A 71 13.28 3.65 9.82
CA GLU A 71 12.97 5.00 9.32
C GLU A 71 12.74 4.98 7.79
N ALA A 72 13.59 4.28 7.04
CA ALA A 72 13.43 4.13 5.60
C ALA A 72 12.12 3.40 5.20
N LEU A 73 11.69 2.41 6.00
CA LEU A 73 10.42 1.72 5.79
C LEU A 73 9.23 2.63 6.08
N GLU A 74 9.26 3.39 7.17
CA GLU A 74 8.21 4.35 7.52
C GLU A 74 8.06 5.44 6.45
N ASP A 75 9.18 6.00 5.98
CA ASP A 75 9.20 6.95 4.87
C ASP A 75 8.65 6.36 3.57
N ALA A 76 8.98 5.09 3.27
CA ALA A 76 8.47 4.41 2.09
C ALA A 76 6.96 4.17 2.17
N GLU A 77 6.45 3.77 3.34
CA GLU A 77 5.01 3.59 3.58
C GLU A 77 4.25 4.92 3.44
N LEU A 78 4.79 6.02 3.98
CA LEU A 78 4.21 7.36 3.82
C LEU A 78 4.16 7.77 2.35
N LYS A 79 5.27 7.64 1.62
CA LYS A 79 5.33 7.97 0.18
C LYS A 79 4.40 7.11 -0.65
N ALA A 80 4.29 5.81 -0.35
CA ALA A 80 3.36 4.92 -1.03
C ALA A 80 1.91 5.33 -0.75
N GLY A 81 1.56 5.62 0.51
CA GLY A 81 0.25 6.10 0.90
C GLY A 81 -0.14 7.40 0.20
N ASP A 82 0.79 8.36 0.12
CA ASP A 82 0.57 9.62 -0.59
C ASP A 82 0.41 9.42 -2.10
N THR A 83 1.19 8.53 -2.70
CA THR A 83 1.08 8.21 -4.13
C THR A 83 -0.27 7.57 -4.44
N VAL A 84 -0.74 6.63 -3.61
CA VAL A 84 -2.06 6.01 -3.75
C VAL A 84 -3.17 7.05 -3.60
N LYS A 85 -3.09 7.95 -2.60
CA LYS A 85 -4.08 9.02 -2.44
C LYS A 85 -4.13 9.96 -3.64
N LYS A 86 -2.97 10.35 -4.19
CA LYS A 86 -2.88 11.19 -5.39
C LYS A 86 -3.48 10.48 -6.61
N ALA A 87 -3.13 9.22 -6.83
CA ALA A 87 -3.68 8.43 -7.92
C ALA A 87 -5.20 8.28 -7.80
N LEU A 88 -5.73 8.01 -6.60
CA LEU A 88 -7.18 7.94 -6.36
C LEU A 88 -7.87 9.29 -6.61
N ALA A 89 -7.24 10.40 -6.22
CA ALA A 89 -7.76 11.74 -6.49
C ALA A 89 -7.80 12.03 -8.00
N GLU A 90 -6.73 11.73 -8.75
CA GLU A 90 -6.68 11.88 -10.20
C GLU A 90 -7.71 11.00 -10.91
N VAL A 91 -7.87 9.74 -10.47
CA VAL A 91 -8.91 8.85 -11.01
C VAL A 91 -10.30 9.41 -10.74
N SER A 92 -10.57 9.94 -9.54
CA SER A 92 -11.88 10.52 -9.23
C SER A 92 -12.19 11.73 -10.12
N LEU A 93 -11.21 12.59 -10.40
CA LEU A 93 -11.37 13.72 -11.32
C LEU A 93 -11.65 13.24 -12.75
N CYS A 94 -10.89 12.26 -13.24
CA CYS A 94 -11.09 11.68 -14.57
C CYS A 94 -12.48 11.04 -14.71
N VAL A 95 -12.97 10.37 -13.66
CA VAL A 95 -14.32 9.78 -13.64
C VAL A 95 -15.39 10.86 -13.70
N GLU A 96 -15.26 11.96 -12.94
CA GLU A 96 -16.22 13.06 -12.99
C GLU A 96 -16.20 13.79 -14.35
N GLU A 97 -15.01 13.98 -14.95
CA GLU A 97 -14.89 14.53 -16.30
C GLU A 97 -15.55 13.63 -17.34
N ALA A 98 -15.24 12.33 -17.33
CA ALA A 98 -15.83 11.35 -18.23
C ALA A 98 -17.36 11.28 -18.07
N ARG A 99 -17.85 11.32 -16.83
CA ARG A 99 -19.29 11.36 -16.53
C ARG A 99 -19.94 12.62 -17.11
N SER A 100 -19.33 13.79 -16.93
CA SER A 100 -19.85 15.04 -17.48
C SER A 100 -19.92 15.05 -19.01
N LEU A 101 -18.96 14.39 -19.68
CA LEU A 101 -18.96 14.22 -21.14
C LEU A 101 -20.06 13.26 -21.57
N LEU A 102 -20.21 12.13 -20.87
CA LEU A 102 -21.27 11.16 -21.13
C LEU A 102 -22.65 11.79 -20.95
N ASP A 103 -22.87 12.56 -19.89
CA ASP A 103 -24.16 13.23 -19.63
C ASP A 103 -24.50 14.23 -20.76
N LYS A 104 -23.51 14.95 -21.29
CA LYS A 104 -23.71 15.83 -22.46
C LYS A 104 -24.06 15.05 -23.72
N GLU A 105 -23.35 13.95 -23.98
CA GLU A 105 -23.58 13.13 -25.16
C GLU A 105 -24.94 12.44 -25.11
N VAL A 106 -25.31 11.88 -23.95
CA VAL A 106 -26.64 11.31 -23.71
C VAL A 106 -27.73 12.37 -23.86
N GLY A 107 -27.53 13.58 -23.32
CA GLY A 107 -28.45 14.70 -23.50
C GLY A 107 -28.66 15.06 -24.97
N ALA A 108 -27.57 15.17 -25.75
CA ALA A 108 -27.65 15.44 -27.18
C ALA A 108 -28.35 14.29 -27.95
N MET A 109 -28.08 13.03 -27.60
CA MET A 109 -28.78 11.88 -28.19
C MET A 109 -30.28 11.88 -27.86
N LEU A 110 -30.66 12.27 -26.65
CA LEU A 110 -32.05 12.42 -26.24
C LEU A 110 -32.75 13.53 -27.03
N GLU A 111 -32.15 14.71 -27.17
CA GLU A 111 -32.73 15.79 -27.98
C GLU A 111 -32.93 15.37 -29.46
N VAL A 112 -31.96 14.67 -30.05
CA VAL A 112 -32.08 14.14 -31.41
C VAL A 112 -33.19 13.08 -31.51
N ALA A 113 -33.32 12.22 -30.50
CA ALA A 113 -34.37 11.22 -30.44
C ALA A 113 -35.76 11.86 -30.29
N GLU A 114 -35.90 12.89 -29.45
CA GLU A 114 -37.13 13.66 -29.26
C GLU A 114 -37.56 14.34 -30.57
N GLN A 115 -36.64 15.03 -31.25
CA GLN A 115 -36.92 15.66 -32.55
C GLN A 115 -37.35 14.64 -33.62
N ARG A 116 -36.74 13.45 -33.64
CA ARG A 116 -37.15 12.36 -34.55
C ARG A 116 -38.53 11.82 -34.19
N LEU A 117 -38.83 11.68 -32.90
CA LEU A 117 -40.12 11.20 -32.43
C LEU A 117 -41.23 12.20 -32.75
N GLU A 118 -41.00 13.50 -32.57
CA GLU A 118 -41.94 14.56 -32.96
C GLU A 118 -42.22 14.54 -34.46
N LYS A 119 -41.18 14.43 -35.30
CA LYS A 119 -41.35 14.31 -36.76
C LYS A 119 -42.17 13.06 -37.12
N LEU A 120 -41.82 11.91 -36.54
CA LEU A 120 -42.56 10.67 -36.77
C LEU A 120 -44.02 10.78 -36.33
N GLN A 121 -44.29 11.44 -35.20
CA GLN A 121 -45.66 11.69 -34.74
C GLN A 121 -46.43 12.62 -35.71
N GLN A 122 -45.79 13.66 -36.23
CA GLN A 122 -46.39 14.56 -37.23
C GLN A 122 -46.68 13.82 -38.54
N ASP A 123 -45.72 13.05 -39.04
CA ASP A 123 -45.85 12.28 -40.28
C ASP A 123 -46.95 11.22 -40.15
N THR A 124 -46.91 10.41 -39.09
CA THR A 124 -47.94 9.38 -38.82
C THR A 124 -49.33 9.99 -38.65
N ARG A 125 -49.42 11.18 -38.02
CA ARG A 125 -50.69 11.91 -37.90
C ARG A 125 -51.21 12.35 -39.27
N GLY A 126 -50.33 12.86 -40.14
CA GLY A 126 -50.68 13.24 -41.51
C GLY A 126 -51.19 12.05 -42.31
N GLU A 127 -50.46 10.93 -42.26
CA GLU A 127 -50.86 9.68 -42.90
C GLU A 127 -52.20 9.15 -42.38
N LEU A 128 -52.47 9.23 -41.07
CA LEU A 128 -53.73 8.77 -40.49
C LEU A 128 -54.91 9.64 -40.92
N ILE A 129 -54.73 10.95 -41.05
CA ILE A 129 -55.75 11.87 -41.59
C ILE A 129 -56.04 11.54 -43.05
N ASP A 130 -55.00 11.30 -43.86
CA ASP A 130 -55.15 10.96 -45.27
C ASP A 130 -55.83 9.60 -45.46
N LEU A 131 -55.43 8.58 -44.69
CA LEU A 131 -56.08 7.27 -44.67
C LEU A 131 -57.56 7.37 -44.24
N SER A 132 -57.84 8.15 -43.19
CA SER A 132 -59.21 8.35 -42.72
C SER A 132 -60.08 9.07 -43.77
N ALA A 133 -59.52 10.05 -44.48
CA ALA A 133 -60.20 10.73 -45.58
C ALA A 133 -60.45 9.79 -46.78
N GLU A 134 -59.52 8.89 -47.07
CA GLU A 134 -59.65 7.88 -48.13
C GLU A 134 -60.73 6.83 -47.79
N VAL A 135 -60.73 6.31 -46.56
CA VAL A 135 -61.78 5.39 -46.09
C VAL A 135 -63.15 6.07 -46.10
N ALA A 136 -63.25 7.32 -45.62
CA ALA A 136 -64.49 8.09 -45.67
C ALA A 136 -64.97 8.32 -47.11
N PHE A 137 -64.06 8.59 -48.05
CA PHE A 137 -64.38 8.73 -49.47
C PHE A 137 -64.87 7.41 -50.08
N MET A 138 -64.23 6.29 -49.76
CA MET A 138 -64.64 4.95 -50.21
C MET A 138 -66.06 4.60 -49.74
N TYR A 139 -66.38 4.86 -48.47
CA TYR A 139 -67.73 4.66 -47.94
C TYR A 139 -68.74 5.63 -48.59
N TYR A 140 -68.39 6.91 -48.75
CA TYR A 140 -69.26 7.89 -49.39
C TYR A 140 -69.59 7.54 -50.85
N ALA A 141 -68.58 7.12 -51.63
CA ALA A 141 -68.74 6.68 -53.01
C ALA A 141 -69.62 5.43 -53.10
N LYS A 142 -69.47 4.48 -52.17
CA LYS A 142 -70.26 3.24 -52.13
C LYS A 142 -71.73 3.47 -51.76
N VAL A 143 -72.04 4.52 -50.99
CA VAL A 143 -73.42 4.86 -50.57
C VAL A 143 -74.16 5.74 -51.58
N ARG A 144 -73.47 6.58 -52.37
CA ARG A 144 -74.13 7.56 -53.27
C ARG A 144 -74.05 7.29 -54.78
N GLY A 145 -73.24 6.35 -55.25
CA GLY A 145 -73.29 5.87 -56.65
C GLY A 145 -72.91 6.87 -57.76
N HIS A 146 -72.50 8.11 -57.47
CA HIS A 146 -71.99 9.07 -58.46
C HIS A 146 -70.71 9.76 -57.98
N ASN A 147 -69.77 9.88 -58.92
CA ASN A 147 -68.39 10.31 -58.74
C ASN A 147 -68.24 11.77 -59.16
N GLU A 148 -68.68 12.74 -58.35
CA GLU A 148 -68.37 14.14 -58.62
C GLU A 148 -67.93 14.92 -57.36
N ALA A 149 -66.64 15.27 -57.42
CA ALA A 149 -66.03 16.49 -56.90
C ALA A 149 -66.39 16.91 -55.48
N LYS A 150 -65.72 16.34 -54.48
CA LYS A 150 -65.44 17.03 -53.19
C LYS A 150 -64.25 16.45 -52.40
N LYS A 151 -63.23 15.92 -53.08
CA LYS A 151 -61.98 15.44 -52.44
C LYS A 151 -61.33 16.53 -51.56
N ALA A 152 -61.43 17.79 -51.98
CA ALA A 152 -60.94 18.95 -51.21
C ALA A 152 -61.79 19.33 -49.99
N ALA A 153 -63.11 19.08 -49.99
CA ALA A 153 -63.99 19.41 -48.85
C ALA A 153 -63.97 18.33 -47.77
N LEU A 154 -63.82 17.06 -48.17
CA LEU A 154 -63.65 15.94 -47.25
C LEU A 154 -62.30 15.99 -46.51
N LYS A 155 -61.22 16.40 -47.20
CA LYS A 155 -59.92 16.65 -46.56
C LYS A 155 -60.00 17.74 -45.47
N LYS A 156 -60.80 18.80 -45.70
CA LYS A 156 -61.08 19.86 -44.71
C LYS A 156 -61.92 19.39 -43.52
N LEU A 157 -62.87 18.46 -43.72
CA LEU A 157 -63.70 17.92 -42.64
C LEU A 157 -62.95 16.89 -41.78
N ALA A 158 -62.14 16.02 -42.40
CA ALA A 158 -61.26 15.10 -41.68
C ALA A 158 -60.22 15.85 -40.82
N ALA A 159 -59.64 16.93 -41.37
CA ALA A 159 -58.74 17.80 -40.61
C ALA A 159 -59.44 18.46 -39.40
N ARG A 160 -60.69 18.93 -39.54
CA ARG A 160 -61.47 19.49 -38.42
C ARG A 160 -61.81 18.48 -37.33
N LEU A 161 -62.14 17.24 -37.70
CA LEU A 161 -62.42 16.17 -36.73
C LEU A 161 -61.17 15.78 -35.93
N TYR A 162 -59.99 15.86 -36.54
CA TYR A 162 -58.72 15.49 -35.90
C TYR A 162 -58.18 16.60 -34.97
N GLU A 163 -58.46 17.88 -35.22
CA GLU A 163 -58.06 19.00 -34.35
C GLU A 163 -58.94 19.19 -33.11
N GLY A 164 -59.97 18.36 -32.90
CA GLY A 164 -60.82 18.44 -31.69
C GLY A 164 -61.63 19.73 -31.56
N LYS A 165 -61.90 20.45 -32.66
CA LYS A 165 -62.86 21.56 -32.69
C LYS A 165 -64.19 21.07 -33.25
N LEU A 166 -65.01 20.52 -32.35
CA LEU A 166 -66.47 20.59 -32.45
C LEU A 166 -66.95 21.74 -31.56
#